data_AF-A0A143DAV4-F1
#
_entry.id   AF-A0A143DAV4-F1
#
_cell.length_a   1.000
_cell.length_b   1.000
_cell.length_c   1.000
_cell.angle_alpha   90.00
_cell.angle_beta   90.00
_cell.angle_gamma   90.00
#
_symmetry.space_group_name_H-M   'P 1'
#
loop_
_entity.id
_entity.type
_entity.pdbx_description
1 polymer ?
#
loop_
_entity_poly.entity_id
_entity_poly.type
_entity_poly.pdbx_seq_one_letter_code
_entity_poly.pdbx_strand_id
1 'polypeptide(L)'
;MIQPGDPRKTEAWALMQAAVRMKLAQDSGDFDQMRTALRLNWRLWTILQSDLLEPDCPVPPDLRANMLSLSNFVDRQAVAFMANPDARLLDTLISINREISAGLSTTDESSSASGDASEVAVSSGHNVQT
;
A
#
# COMPACT_ATOMS: atom_id res chain seq x y z
N MET A 1 15.52 -1.60 19.94
CA MET A 1 16.24 -1.77 18.66
C MET A 1 15.20 -1.85 17.56
N ILE A 2 15.07 -0.80 16.75
CA ILE A 2 14.18 -0.81 15.58
C ILE A 2 15.04 -1.40 14.45
N GLN A 3 14.77 -2.64 14.07
CA GLN A 3 15.31 -3.18 12.81
C GLN A 3 14.75 -2.31 11.67
N PRO A 4 15.50 -2.01 10.60
CA PRO A 4 14.94 -1.36 9.42
C PRO A 4 13.83 -2.28 8.90
N GLY A 5 12.59 -1.92 9.24
CA GLY A 5 11.42 -2.70 8.91
C GLY A 5 11.23 -2.67 7.40
N ASP A 6 10.90 -3.81 6.84
CA ASP A 6 10.43 -3.92 5.47
C ASP A 6 9.42 -2.79 5.18
N PRO A 7 9.73 -1.86 4.26
CA PRO A 7 8.88 -0.70 3.98
C PRO A 7 7.44 -1.12 3.64
N ARG A 8 7.27 -2.20 2.88
CA ARG A 8 5.95 -2.68 2.46
C ARG A 8 5.13 -3.17 3.64
N LYS A 9 5.75 -3.87 4.61
CA LYS A 9 5.06 -4.29 5.85
C LYS A 9 4.67 -3.11 6.70
N THR A 10 5.52 -2.10 6.74
CA THR A 10 5.25 -0.86 7.47
C THR A 10 4.07 -0.10 6.85
N GLU A 11 4.04 0.03 5.52
CA GLU A 11 2.93 0.62 4.76
C GLU A 11 1.63 -0.17 4.94
N ALA A 12 1.68 -1.50 4.80
CA ALA A 12 0.53 -2.38 5.00
C ALA A 12 -0.07 -2.21 6.39
N TRP A 13 0.78 -2.20 7.43
CA TRP A 13 0.35 -1.96 8.80
C TRP A 13 -0.25 -0.55 8.98
N ALA A 14 0.40 0.47 8.44
CA ALA A 14 -0.07 1.86 8.55
C ALA A 14 -1.47 2.04 7.93
N LEU A 15 -1.71 1.46 6.75
CA LEU A 15 -3.01 1.46 6.08
C LEU A 15 -4.09 0.74 6.91
N MET A 16 -3.78 -0.45 7.44
CA MET A 16 -4.70 -1.16 8.32
C MET A 16 -5.06 -0.32 9.56
N GLN A 17 -4.06 0.29 10.18
CA GLN A 17 -4.27 1.11 11.36
C GLN A 17 -5.06 2.39 11.05
N ALA A 18 -4.91 2.97 9.86
CA ALA A 18 -5.76 4.08 9.41
C ALA A 18 -7.21 3.63 9.24
N ALA A 19 -7.46 2.45 8.65
CA ALA A 19 -8.80 1.88 8.52
C ALA A 19 -9.46 1.63 9.90
N VAL A 20 -8.72 1.05 10.85
CA VAL A 20 -9.21 0.81 12.22
C VAL A 20 -9.59 2.13 12.89
N ARG A 21 -8.73 3.16 12.81
CA ARG A 21 -9.01 4.47 13.42
C ARG A 21 -10.25 5.14 12.82
N MET A 22 -10.38 5.12 11.50
CA MET A 22 -11.57 5.67 10.83
C MET A 22 -12.83 4.91 11.24
N LYS A 23 -12.76 3.57 11.36
CA LYS A 23 -13.92 2.78 11.81
C LYS A 23 -14.31 3.08 13.25
N LEU A 24 -13.36 3.15 14.18
CA LEU A 24 -13.62 3.52 15.58
C LEU A 24 -14.21 4.93 15.69
N ALA A 25 -13.70 5.89 14.91
CA ALA A 25 -14.25 7.24 14.86
C ALA A 25 -15.65 7.28 14.23
N GLN A 26 -15.93 6.41 13.26
CA GLN A 26 -17.27 6.26 12.70
C GLN A 26 -18.26 5.71 13.74
N ASP A 27 -17.84 4.66 14.48
CA ASP A 27 -18.66 3.99 15.49
C ASP A 27 -18.94 4.88 16.72
N SER A 28 -18.09 5.87 16.99
CA SER A 28 -18.35 6.84 18.06
C SER A 28 -19.43 7.88 17.70
N GLY A 29 -19.76 8.03 16.42
CA GLY A 29 -20.69 9.06 15.94
C GLY A 29 -20.17 10.50 16.06
N ASP A 30 -18.90 10.68 16.44
CA ASP A 30 -18.29 11.99 16.68
C ASP A 30 -17.56 12.48 15.43
N PHE A 31 -18.10 13.53 14.82
CA PHE A 31 -17.54 14.12 13.61
C PHE A 31 -16.14 14.74 13.81
N ASP A 32 -15.77 15.19 15.01
CA ASP A 32 -14.41 15.69 15.27
C ASP A 32 -13.39 14.55 15.31
N GLN A 33 -13.77 13.42 15.89
CA GLN A 33 -12.95 12.21 15.83
C GLN A 33 -12.82 11.70 14.38
N MET A 34 -13.91 11.72 13.61
CA MET A 34 -13.88 11.35 12.20
C MET A 34 -12.98 12.28 11.38
N ARG A 35 -13.08 13.61 11.57
CA ARG A 35 -12.17 14.60 10.95
C ARG A 35 -10.71 14.32 11.29
N THR A 36 -10.44 14.00 12.55
CA THR A 36 -9.07 13.70 13.01
C THR A 36 -8.53 12.43 12.37
N ALA A 37 -9.31 11.35 12.37
CA ALA A 37 -8.93 10.09 11.73
C ALA A 37 -8.73 10.26 10.21
N LEU A 38 -9.62 11.00 9.55
CA LEU A 38 -9.53 11.30 8.12
C LEU A 38 -8.28 12.11 7.78
N ARG A 39 -7.92 13.14 8.58
CA ARG A 39 -6.69 13.92 8.36
C ARG A 39 -5.43 13.07 8.48
N LEU A 40 -5.40 12.15 9.44
CA LEU A 40 -4.29 11.20 9.59
C LEU A 40 -4.20 10.26 8.39
N ASN A 41 -5.34 9.74 7.92
CA ASN A 41 -5.40 8.94 6.70
C ASN A 41 -4.91 9.73 5.48
N TRP A 42 -5.37 10.97 5.32
CA TRP A 42 -4.98 11.81 4.19
C TRP A 42 -3.47 12.06 4.17
N ARG A 43 -2.87 12.37 5.34
CA ARG A 43 -1.42 12.52 5.46
C ARG A 43 -0.65 11.25 5.09
N LEU A 44 -1.14 10.08 5.48
CA LEU A 44 -0.54 8.79 5.09
C LEU A 44 -0.52 8.66 3.55
N TRP A 45 -1.63 8.95 2.90
CA TRP A 45 -1.73 8.90 1.43
C TRP A 45 -0.84 9.93 0.74
N THR A 46 -0.65 11.12 1.30
CA THR A 46 0.31 12.11 0.76
C THR A 46 1.76 11.59 0.81
N ILE A 47 2.13 10.87 1.88
CA ILE A 47 3.47 10.26 1.99
C ILE A 47 3.62 9.18 0.91
N LEU A 48 2.67 8.25 0.82
CA LEU A 48 2.68 7.20 -0.22
C LEU A 48 2.74 7.78 -1.64
N GLN A 49 1.95 8.82 -1.90
CA GLN A 49 1.95 9.52 -3.18
C GLN A 49 3.31 10.15 -3.49
N SER A 50 3.97 10.74 -2.48
CA SER A 50 5.30 11.34 -2.64
C SER A 50 6.32 10.28 -3.05
N ASP A 51 6.34 9.14 -2.36
CA ASP A 51 7.24 8.01 -2.66
C ASP A 51 7.01 7.42 -4.06
N LEU A 52 5.75 7.41 -4.52
CA LEU A 52 5.40 6.96 -5.87
C LEU A 52 5.85 7.94 -6.96
N LEU A 53 5.99 9.23 -6.64
CA LEU A 53 6.40 10.26 -7.60
C LEU A 53 7.92 10.34 -7.77
N GLU A 54 8.69 9.65 -6.94
CA GLU A 54 10.15 9.62 -7.06
C GLU A 54 10.60 9.02 -8.41
N PRO A 55 11.63 9.59 -9.07
CA PRO A 55 12.07 9.14 -10.40
C PRO A 55 12.54 7.68 -10.44
N ASP A 56 13.10 7.19 -9.34
CA ASP A 56 13.66 5.85 -9.18
C ASP A 56 12.71 4.88 -8.45
N CYS A 57 11.42 5.23 -8.34
CA CYS A 57 10.41 4.38 -7.73
C CYS A 57 10.40 2.97 -8.38
N PRO A 58 10.61 1.89 -7.60
CA PRO A 58 10.74 0.52 -8.13
C PRO A 58 9.39 -0.11 -8.50
N VAL A 59 8.27 0.60 -8.31
CA VAL A 59 6.92 0.10 -8.58
C VAL A 59 6.65 0.12 -10.10
N PRO A 60 6.13 -0.97 -10.69
CA PRO A 60 5.79 -1.02 -12.11
C PRO A 60 4.87 0.13 -12.55
N PRO A 61 5.05 0.70 -13.77
CA PRO A 61 4.33 1.89 -14.21
C PRO A 61 2.80 1.82 -14.06
N ASP A 62 2.19 0.69 -14.42
CA ASP A 62 0.73 0.50 -14.34
C ASP A 62 0.24 0.47 -12.89
N LEU A 63 0.96 -0.23 -12.01
CA LEU A 63 0.64 -0.29 -10.59
C LEU A 63 0.80 1.11 -9.94
N ARG A 64 1.87 1.83 -10.32
CA ARG A 64 2.10 3.20 -9.88
C ARG A 64 0.97 4.13 -10.33
N ALA A 65 0.54 4.06 -11.60
CA ALA A 65 -0.57 4.86 -12.12
C ALA A 65 -1.90 4.58 -11.39
N ASN A 66 -2.18 3.31 -11.09
CA ASN A 66 -3.34 2.92 -10.30
C ASN A 66 -3.29 3.49 -8.88
N MET A 67 -2.13 3.40 -8.21
CA MET A 67 -1.94 3.95 -6.86
C MET A 67 -2.06 5.48 -6.81
N LEU A 68 -1.54 6.19 -7.82
CA LEU A 68 -1.72 7.64 -7.95
C LEU A 68 -3.18 8.02 -8.20
N SER A 69 -3.92 7.21 -8.97
CA SER A 69 -5.36 7.40 -9.17
C SER A 69 -6.16 7.23 -7.88
N LEU A 70 -5.79 6.24 -7.05
CA LEU A 70 -6.38 6.06 -5.72
C LEU A 70 -6.03 7.22 -4.78
N SER A 71 -4.79 7.74 -4.82
CA SER A 71 -4.40 8.92 -4.04
C SER A 71 -5.29 10.13 -4.35
N ASN A 72 -5.51 10.40 -5.64
CA ASN A 72 -6.42 11.46 -6.07
C ASN A 72 -7.87 11.24 -5.61
N PHE A 73 -8.33 9.99 -5.60
CA PHE A 73 -9.66 9.65 -5.07
C PHE A 73 -9.76 9.94 -3.57
N VAL A 74 -8.75 9.52 -2.78
CA VAL A 74 -8.68 9.78 -1.33
C VAL A 74 -8.70 11.27 -1.04
N ASP A 75 -7.93 12.08 -1.77
CA ASP A 75 -7.90 13.54 -1.63
C ASP A 75 -9.30 14.15 -1.84
N ARG A 76 -9.97 13.76 -2.94
CA ARG A 76 -11.33 14.25 -3.25
C ARG A 76 -12.33 13.84 -2.18
N GLN A 77 -12.24 12.60 -1.70
CA GLN A 77 -13.14 12.08 -0.68
C GLN A 77 -12.92 12.80 0.67
N ALA A 78 -11.66 13.09 1.01
CA ALA A 78 -11.31 13.83 2.21
C ALA A 78 -11.85 15.27 2.14
N VAL A 79 -11.65 15.96 1.01
CA VAL A 79 -12.20 17.30 0.79
C VAL A 79 -13.73 17.30 0.88
N ALA A 80 -14.41 16.32 0.27
CA ALA A 80 -15.86 16.21 0.33
C ALA A 80 -16.37 16.04 1.77
N PHE A 81 -15.73 15.19 2.57
CA PHE A 81 -16.08 15.05 3.98
C PHE A 81 -15.84 16.32 4.79
N MET A 82 -14.74 17.04 4.52
CA MET A 82 -14.43 18.29 5.21
C MET A 82 -15.45 19.40 4.88
N ALA A 83 -15.99 19.41 3.65
CA ALA A 83 -17.01 20.36 3.22
C ALA A 83 -18.40 20.03 3.79
N ASN A 84 -18.78 18.76 3.80
CA ASN A 84 -20.06 18.29 4.35
C ASN A 84 -19.87 16.93 5.03
N PRO A 85 -19.63 16.90 6.36
CA PRO A 85 -19.34 15.67 7.08
C PRO A 85 -20.48 14.65 6.99
N ASP A 86 -20.21 13.50 6.39
CA ASP A 86 -21.09 12.34 6.35
C ASP A 86 -20.26 11.09 6.67
N ALA A 87 -20.66 10.37 7.71
CA ALA A 87 -19.98 9.17 8.19
C ALA A 87 -19.83 8.09 7.10
N ARG A 88 -20.74 8.04 6.12
CA ARG A 88 -20.71 7.08 5.01
C ARG A 88 -19.55 7.32 4.05
N LEU A 89 -19.03 8.54 3.98
CA LEU A 89 -17.87 8.86 3.14
C LEU A 89 -16.58 8.19 3.64
N LEU A 90 -16.55 7.74 4.90
CA LEU A 90 -15.43 6.97 5.44
C LEU A 90 -15.48 5.49 5.03
N ASP A 91 -16.65 4.94 4.66
CA ASP A 91 -16.80 3.51 4.36
C ASP A 91 -15.88 3.07 3.22
N THR A 92 -15.87 3.85 2.13
CA THR A 92 -15.02 3.56 0.96
C THR A 92 -13.54 3.69 1.31
N LEU A 93 -13.14 4.70 2.09
CA LEU A 93 -11.74 4.88 2.52
C LEU A 93 -11.27 3.74 3.44
N ILE A 94 -12.13 3.27 4.33
CA ILE A 94 -11.87 2.11 5.19
C ILE A 94 -11.66 0.85 4.34
N SER A 95 -12.52 0.61 3.34
CA SER A 95 -12.40 -0.57 2.46
C SER A 95 -11.09 -0.55 1.68
N ILE A 96 -10.78 0.56 1.01
CA ILE A 96 -9.56 0.73 0.21
C ILE A 96 -8.32 0.43 1.06
N ASN A 97 -8.23 1.02 2.25
CA ASN A 97 -7.08 0.81 3.12
C ASN A 97 -6.94 -0.65 3.57
N ARG A 98 -8.05 -1.36 3.85
CA ARG A 98 -8.03 -2.78 4.23
C ARG A 98 -7.57 -3.66 3.08
N GLU A 99 -8.10 -3.42 1.87
CA GLU A 99 -7.80 -4.20 0.68
C GLU A 99 -6.34 -4.04 0.26
N ILE A 100 -5.82 -2.81 0.23
CA ILE A 100 -4.41 -2.56 -0.09
C ILE A 100 -3.48 -3.14 0.98
N SER A 101 -3.82 -2.96 2.26
CA SER A 101 -3.06 -3.56 3.36
C SER A 101 -2.95 -5.09 3.21
N ALA A 102 -4.06 -5.75 2.87
CA ALA A 102 -4.08 -7.19 2.63
C ALA A 102 -3.18 -7.57 1.44
N GLY A 103 -3.30 -6.89 0.30
CA GLY A 103 -2.50 -7.17 -0.89
C GLY A 103 -0.99 -6.94 -0.70
N LEU A 104 -0.60 -5.91 0.06
CA LEU A 104 0.80 -5.67 0.42
C LEU A 104 1.34 -6.74 1.36
N SER A 105 0.49 -7.33 2.22
CA SER A 105 0.88 -8.38 3.16
C SER A 105 1.07 -9.76 2.49
N THR A 106 0.44 -10.00 1.33
CA THR A 106 0.53 -11.28 0.60
C THR A 106 1.65 -11.33 -0.44
N THR A 107 2.14 -10.17 -0.89
CA THR A 107 3.14 -10.08 -1.97
C THR A 107 4.54 -10.61 -1.59
N ASP A 108 4.79 -10.87 -0.30
CA ASP A 108 6.02 -11.52 0.19
C ASP A 108 6.23 -12.94 -0.37
N GLU A 109 5.17 -13.68 -0.69
CA GLU A 109 5.29 -15.08 -1.14
C GLU A 109 5.44 -15.23 -2.67
N SER A 110 5.07 -14.22 -3.47
CA SER A 110 5.01 -14.35 -4.94
C SER A 110 6.25 -13.84 -5.68
N SER A 111 7.15 -13.08 -5.02
CA SER A 111 8.40 -12.59 -5.63
C SER A 111 9.60 -13.54 -5.47
N SER A 112 9.46 -14.67 -4.76
CA SER A 112 10.54 -15.66 -4.55
C SER A 112 10.48 -16.88 -5.49
N ALA A 113 9.45 -17.01 -6.34
CA ALA A 113 9.18 -18.24 -7.09
C ALA A 113 9.50 -18.20 -8.61
N SER A 114 10.15 -17.16 -9.13
CA SER A 114 10.39 -16.98 -10.59
C SER A 114 11.86 -16.94 -11.02
N GLY A 115 12.79 -17.45 -10.20
CA GLY A 115 14.23 -17.33 -10.44
C GLY A 115 15.02 -18.59 -10.82
N ASP A 116 14.46 -19.81 -10.78
CA ASP A 116 15.28 -21.03 -10.85
C ASP A 116 14.78 -22.06 -11.88
N ALA A 117 14.67 -21.64 -13.15
CA ALA A 117 14.41 -22.56 -14.25
C ALA A 117 15.06 -22.09 -15.58
N SER A 118 16.35 -21.76 -15.57
CA SER A 118 17.15 -21.66 -16.80
C SER A 118 18.65 -21.65 -16.51
N GLU A 119 19.21 -22.70 -15.92
CA GLU A 119 20.66 -22.95 -16.06
C GLU A 119 21.06 -24.42 -15.81
N VAL A 120 20.56 -25.37 -16.62
CA VAL A 120 21.24 -26.66 -16.80
C VAL A 120 21.18 -27.08 -18.26
N ALA A 121 21.93 -26.36 -19.10
CA ALA A 121 22.46 -26.93 -20.34
C ALA A 121 23.67 -26.11 -20.77
N VAL A 122 24.86 -26.74 -20.69
CA VAL A 122 25.88 -26.82 -21.75
C VAL A 122 27.30 -26.85 -21.15
N SER A 123 28.04 -27.88 -21.56
CA SER A 123 29.51 -28.01 -21.57
C SER A 123 30.18 -28.69 -20.37
N SER A 124 30.58 -29.94 -20.56
CA SER A 124 32.01 -30.29 -20.56
C SER A 124 32.23 -31.62 -21.28
N GLY A 125 32.73 -31.52 -22.51
CA GLY A 125 33.50 -32.60 -23.11
C GLY A 125 34.87 -32.69 -22.43
N HIS A 126 35.36 -33.91 -22.23
CA HIS A 126 36.75 -34.35 -22.40
C HIS A 126 36.83 -35.79 -21.89
N ASN A 127 37.00 -36.77 -22.78
CA ASN A 127 37.70 -37.99 -22.39
C ASN A 127 38.50 -38.55 -23.58
N VAL A 128 39.81 -38.41 -23.48
CA VAL A 128 40.82 -38.98 -24.38
C VAL A 128 41.89 -39.63 -23.50
N GLN A 129 42.27 -40.86 -23.87
CA GLN A 129 43.41 -41.69 -23.41
C GLN A 129 43.36 -42.20 -21.96
N THR A 130 43.52 -43.50 -21.67
CA THR A 130 44.56 -44.43 -22.14
C THR A 130 44.08 -45.87 -22.10
#